data_AF-A0A7I8BNA3-F1
#
_entry.id   AF-A0A7I8BNA3-F1
#
_cell.length_a   1.000
_cell.length_b   1.000
_cell.length_c   1.000
_cell.angle_alpha   90.00
_cell.angle_beta   90.00
_cell.angle_gamma   90.00
#
_symmetry.space_group_name_H-M   'P 1'
#
loop_
_entity.id
_entity.type
_entity.pdbx_description
1 polymer ?
#
loop_
_entity_poly.entity_id
_entity_poly.type
_entity_poly.pdbx_seq_one_letter_code
_entity_poly.pdbx_strand_id
1 'polypeptide(L)'
;MYARPTGNEARLGLVIGKKYAPRAVTRNLVKRLAREAFRLRRAEFGGWDVLLRLHTKFDRKAMPSGSSPPLKALCRGEIDVLLDKAAREIARREAPAASAGQAADTPPAAS
;
A
#
# COMPACT_ATOMS: atom_id res chain seq x y z
N MET A 1 -2.30 8.57 1.90
CA MET A 1 -2.47 7.33 1.13
C MET A 1 -3.38 7.66 -0.04
N TYR A 2 -3.06 7.20 -1.25
CA TYR A 2 -3.94 7.32 -2.41
C TYR A 2 -4.19 5.92 -2.97
N ALA A 3 -5.42 5.66 -3.43
CA ALA A 3 -5.79 4.42 -4.09
C ALA A 3 -6.63 4.76 -5.33
N ARG A 4 -6.28 4.19 -6.49
CA ARG A 4 -6.99 4.40 -7.75
C ARG A 4 -7.31 3.04 -8.40
N PRO A 5 -8.53 2.82 -8.90
CA PRO A 5 -8.85 1.63 -9.68
C PRO A 5 -8.24 1.77 -11.08
N THR A 6 -7.45 0.79 -11.47
CA THR A 6 -6.73 0.77 -12.76
C THR A 6 -7.12 -0.44 -13.61
N GLY A 7 -7.85 -1.41 -13.05
CA GLY A 7 -8.35 -2.59 -13.77
C GLY A 7 -7.25 -3.56 -14.23
N ASN A 8 -6.02 -3.35 -13.78
CA ASN A 8 -4.83 -4.14 -14.10
C ASN A 8 -4.19 -4.69 -12.82
N GLU A 9 -3.07 -5.40 -12.92
CA GLU A 9 -2.34 -5.91 -11.75
C GLU A 9 -2.06 -4.83 -10.70
N ALA A 10 -2.19 -5.24 -9.43
CA ALA A 10 -2.00 -4.37 -8.26
C ALA A 10 -0.60 -3.71 -8.25
N ARG A 11 -0.56 -2.37 -8.26
CA ARG A 11 0.70 -1.61 -8.21
C ARG A 11 0.86 -0.89 -6.87
N LEU A 12 2.08 -0.89 -6.36
CA LEU A 12 2.45 -0.17 -5.14
C LEU A 12 3.45 0.95 -5.44
N GLY A 13 3.03 2.19 -5.24
CA GLY A 13 3.89 3.37 -5.16
C GLY A 13 4.30 3.67 -3.72
N LEU A 14 5.59 3.91 -3.49
CA LEU A 14 6.14 4.26 -2.17
C LEU A 14 6.85 5.61 -2.25
N VAL A 15 6.36 6.60 -1.52
CA VAL A 15 6.94 7.95 -1.42
C VAL A 15 7.58 8.13 -0.05
N ILE A 16 8.91 8.04 0.00
CA ILE A 16 9.70 8.18 1.22
C ILE A 16 10.62 9.39 1.07
N GLY A 17 10.22 10.51 1.68
CA GLY A 17 11.00 11.73 1.66
C GLY A 17 12.26 11.64 2.51
N LYS A 18 13.37 12.21 2.02
CA LYS A 18 14.64 12.36 2.78
C LYS A 18 14.44 13.05 4.13
N LYS A 19 13.46 13.96 4.23
CA LYS A 19 13.09 14.68 5.46
C LYS A 19 12.53 13.78 6.57
N TYR A 20 11.93 12.63 6.21
CA TYR A 20 11.33 11.70 7.16
C TYR A 20 12.28 10.56 7.53
N ALA A 21 13.14 10.13 6.61
CA ALA A 21 14.13 9.09 6.86
C ALA A 21 15.47 9.52 6.24
N PRO A 22 16.34 10.23 7.00
CA PRO A 22 17.58 10.76 6.46
C PRO A 22 18.59 9.65 6.11
N ARG A 23 18.51 8.48 6.73
CA ARG A 23 19.39 7.33 6.47
C ARG A 23 18.87 6.48 5.31
N ALA A 24 19.75 6.16 4.36
CA ALA A 24 19.45 5.26 3.24
C ALA A 24 19.00 3.87 3.72
N VAL A 25 19.63 3.34 4.77
CA VAL A 25 19.29 2.04 5.36
C VAL A 25 17.86 2.01 5.87
N THR A 26 17.41 3.04 6.59
CA THR A 26 16.02 3.15 7.07
C THR A 26 15.02 3.24 5.93
N ARG A 27 15.33 4.05 4.89
CA ARG A 27 14.49 4.12 3.68
C ARG A 27 14.37 2.77 2.96
N ASN A 28 15.48 2.05 2.83
CA ASN A 28 15.51 0.75 2.17
C ASN A 28 14.77 -0.31 2.98
N LEU A 29 14.90 -0.29 4.30
CA LEU A 29 14.14 -1.14 5.21
C LEU A 29 12.64 -0.92 5.06
N VAL A 30 12.18 0.33 5.12
CA VAL A 30 10.75 0.67 4.96
C VAL A 30 10.23 0.23 3.60
N LYS A 31 10.98 0.51 2.52
CA LYS A 31 10.60 0.04 1.17
C LYS A 31 10.49 -1.47 1.08
N ARG A 32 11.42 -2.19 1.70
CA ARG A 32 11.45 -3.66 1.66
C ARG A 32 10.29 -4.24 2.44
N LEU A 33 10.06 -3.78 3.67
CA LEU A 33 8.94 -4.21 4.50
C LEU A 33 7.59 -3.94 3.84
N ALA A 34 7.39 -2.73 3.29
CA ALA A 34 6.16 -2.39 2.60
C ALA A 34 5.93 -3.26 1.35
N ARG A 35 6.98 -3.54 0.57
CA ARG A 35 6.88 -4.44 -0.58
C ARG A 35 6.61 -5.89 -0.18
N GLU A 36 7.25 -6.39 0.87
CA GLU A 36 7.04 -7.76 1.37
C GLU A 36 5.59 -7.94 1.84
N ALA A 37 5.09 -7.01 2.65
CA ALA A 37 3.71 -7.05 3.13
C ALA A 37 2.68 -6.89 2.00
N PHE A 38 2.93 -5.98 1.04
CA PHE A 38 2.08 -5.86 -0.15
C PHE A 38 2.12 -7.12 -1.04
N ARG A 39 3.28 -7.79 -1.16
CA ARG A 39 3.39 -9.02 -1.96
C ARG A 39 2.51 -10.13 -1.39
N LEU A 40 2.46 -10.27 -0.06
CA LEU A 40 1.59 -11.26 0.60
C LEU A 40 0.10 -10.98 0.36
N ARG A 41 -0.26 -9.70 0.27
CA ARG A 41 -1.64 -9.24 0.10
C ARG A 41 -1.98 -8.83 -1.34
N ARG A 42 -1.11 -9.14 -2.32
CA ARG A 42 -1.28 -8.71 -3.72
C ARG A 42 -2.62 -9.16 -4.30
N ALA A 43 -3.11 -10.32 -3.86
CA ALA A 43 -4.42 -10.84 -4.22
C ALA A 43 -5.58 -9.95 -3.73
N GLU A 44 -5.43 -9.32 -2.56
CA GLU A 44 -6.44 -8.41 -1.98
C GLU A 44 -6.45 -7.02 -2.66
N PHE A 45 -5.40 -6.69 -3.41
CA PHE A 45 -5.23 -5.39 -4.06
C PHE A 45 -5.43 -5.44 -5.59
N GLY A 46 -5.86 -6.57 -6.14
CA GLY A 46 -6.02 -6.79 -7.58
C GLY A 46 -6.87 -5.70 -8.23
N GLY A 47 -6.39 -5.07 -9.31
CA GLY A 47 -7.12 -3.98 -9.96
C GLY A 47 -6.83 -2.57 -9.44
N TRP A 48 -6.00 -2.42 -8.39
CA TRP A 48 -5.76 -1.12 -7.74
C TRP A 48 -4.30 -0.65 -7.75
N ASP A 49 -4.13 0.65 -7.97
CA ASP A 49 -2.87 1.38 -7.77
C ASP A 49 -2.87 2.05 -6.39
N VAL A 50 -1.99 1.60 -5.51
CA VAL A 50 -1.86 2.09 -4.13
C VAL A 50 -0.61 2.93 -3.99
N LEU A 51 -0.75 4.17 -3.55
CA LEU A 51 0.37 5.07 -3.27
C LEU A 51 0.47 5.38 -1.78
N LEU A 52 1.51 4.84 -1.16
CA LEU A 52 1.83 5.03 0.26
C LEU A 52 2.90 6.11 0.40
N ARG A 53 2.62 7.13 1.19
CA ARG A 53 3.57 8.16 1.58
C ARG A 53 4.00 7.92 3.02
N LEU A 54 5.30 7.96 3.30
CA LEU A 54 5.80 7.94 4.68
C LEU A 54 5.48 9.29 5.35
N HIS A 55 4.75 9.25 6.46
CA HIS A 55 4.42 10.42 7.27
C HIS A 55 5.19 10.44 8.60
N THR A 56 5.65 9.28 9.07
CA THR A 56 6.42 9.14 10.30
C THR A 56 7.85 9.63 10.11
N LYS A 57 8.27 10.58 10.96
CA LYS A 57 9.64 11.09 10.97
C LYS A 57 10.51 10.20 11.87
N PHE A 58 11.54 9.59 11.28
CA PHE A 58 12.59 8.89 12.01
C PHE A 58 13.66 9.90 12.41
N ASP A 59 13.64 10.29 13.68
CA ASP A 59 14.60 11.26 14.18
C ASP A 59 15.96 10.60 14.47
N ARG A 60 17.03 11.23 13.98
CA ARG A 60 18.41 10.73 14.12
C ARG A 60 18.87 10.75 15.59
N LYS A 61 18.38 11.71 16.38
CA LYS A 61 18.71 11.83 17.80
C LYS A 61 17.96 10.83 18.68
N ALA A 62 16.71 10.53 18.35
CA ALA A 62 15.90 9.57 19.10
C ALA A 62 16.32 8.11 18.85
N MET A 63 17.05 7.84 17.76
CA MET A 63 17.34 6.49 17.31
C MET A 63 18.80 6.37 16.80
N PRO A 64 19.78 6.08 17.68
CA PRO A 64 21.20 6.05 17.31
C PRO A 64 21.53 4.98 16.26
N SER A 65 20.79 3.86 16.24
CA SER A 65 20.98 2.75 15.31
C SER A 65 19.87 2.69 14.25
N GLY A 66 20.22 2.92 13.00
CA GLY A 66 19.30 2.87 11.85
C GLY A 66 18.77 1.48 11.49
N SER A 67 19.09 0.45 12.29
CA SER A 67 18.67 -0.94 12.13
C SER A 67 18.54 -1.67 13.49
N SER A 68 18.23 -0.96 14.57
CA SER A 68 17.95 -1.65 15.84
C SER A 68 16.70 -2.54 15.72
N PRO A 69 16.67 -3.73 16.35
CA PRO A 69 15.50 -4.61 16.30
C PRO A 69 14.18 -3.96 16.74
N PRO A 70 14.14 -3.10 17.79
CA PRO A 70 12.91 -2.39 18.20
C PRO A 70 12.41 -1.42 17.13
N LEU A 71 13.34 -0.74 16.44
CA LEU A 71 12.98 0.16 15.34
C LEU A 71 12.35 -0.61 14.17
N LYS A 72 12.91 -1.78 13.83
CA LYS A 72 12.34 -2.66 12.81
C LYS A 72 10.92 -3.09 13.17
N ALA A 73 10.70 -3.48 14.43
CA ALA A 73 9.39 -3.91 14.92
C ALA A 73 8.36 -2.76 14.85
N LEU A 74 8.73 -1.56 15.32
CA LEU A 74 7.87 -0.36 15.23
C LEU A 74 7.56 0.00 13.78
N CYS A 75 8.57 0.02 12.91
CA CYS A 75 8.37 0.30 11.47
C CYS A 75 7.43 -0.72 10.84
N ARG A 76 7.61 -2.01 11.16
CA ARG A 76 6.77 -3.08 10.63
C ARG A 76 5.33 -2.91 11.09
N GLY A 77 5.10 -2.70 12.39
CA GLY A 77 3.75 -2.49 12.92
C GLY A 77 3.03 -1.31 12.28
N GLU A 78 3.70 -0.16 12.13
CA GLU A 78 3.12 1.00 11.45
C GLU A 78 2.81 0.73 9.97
N ILE A 79 3.70 0.03 9.27
CA ILE A 79 3.48 -0.36 7.86
C ILE A 79 2.28 -1.30 7.75
N ASP A 80 2.17 -2.28 8.64
CA ASP A 80 1.07 -3.25 8.64
C ASP A 80 -0.27 -2.55 8.90
N VAL A 81 -0.33 -1.64 9.87
CA VAL A 81 -1.53 -0.82 10.15
C VAL A 81 -1.92 0.05 8.96
N LEU A 82 -0.93 0.67 8.29
CA LEU A 82 -1.20 1.48 7.11
C LEU A 82 -1.68 0.64 5.92
N LEU A 83 -1.13 -0.56 5.75
CA LEU A 83 -1.56 -1.50 4.71
C LEU A 83 -2.94 -2.08 5.01
N ASP A 84 -3.28 -2.36 6.28
CA ASP A 84 -4.61 -2.80 6.68
C ASP A 84 -5.65 -1.72 6.40
N LYS A 85 -5.34 -0.47 6.75
CA LYS A 85 -6.19 0.68 6.39
C LYS A 85 -6.34 0.81 4.88
N ALA A 86 -5.26 0.56 4.13
CA ALA A 86 -5.30 0.61 2.69
C ALA A 86 -6.17 -0.48 2.07
N ALA A 87 -6.04 -1.71 2.55
CA ALA A 87 -6.85 -2.85 2.13
C ALA A 87 -8.32 -2.62 2.46
N ARG A 88 -8.64 -2.11 3.66
CA ARG A 88 -10.02 -1.78 4.03
C ARG A 88 -10.63 -0.69 3.15
N GLU A 89 -9.87 0.35 2.81
CA GLU A 89 -10.36 1.42 1.93
C GLU A 89 -10.57 0.90 0.50
N ILE A 90 -9.74 -0.02 0.02
CA ILE A 90 -9.91 -0.67 -1.28
C ILE A 90 -11.12 -1.58 -1.28
N ALA A 91 -11.25 -2.49 -0.30
CA ALA A 91 -12.41 -3.35 -0.16
C ALA A 91 -13.71 -2.55 -0.04
N ARG A 92 -13.69 -1.44 0.73
CA ARG A 92 -14.83 -0.52 0.83
C ARG A 92 -15.18 0.14 -0.51
N ARG A 93 -14.20 0.41 -1.38
CA ARG A 93 -14.40 1.02 -2.70
C ARG A 93 -14.68 0.00 -3.80
N GLU A 94 -14.31 -1.26 -3.63
CA GLU A 94 -14.76 -2.37 -4.47
C GLU A 94 -16.22 -2.74 -4.20
N ALA A 95 -16.67 -2.67 -2.95
CA ALA A 95 -18.06 -2.94 -2.59
C ALA A 95 -19.10 -2.13 -3.42
N PRO A 96 -18.90 -0.83 -3.75
CA PRO A 96 -19.78 -0.11 -4.67
C PRO A 96 -19.47 -0.33 -6.16
N ALA A 97 -18.31 -0.88 -6.54
CA ALA A 97 -17.94 -1.13 -7.94
C ALA A 97 -18.41 -2.51 -8.45
N ALA A 98 -18.63 -3.49 -7.56
CA ALA A 98 -19.20 -4.79 -7.92
C ALA A 98 -20.61 -4.70 -8.53
N SER A 99 -21.33 -3.59 -8.30
CA SER A 99 -22.69 -3.37 -8.80
C SER A 99 -22.76 -2.70 -10.18
N ALA A 100 -21.66 -2.20 -10.74
CA ALA A 100 -21.66 -1.41 -11.98
C ALA A 100 -21.11 -2.15 -13.22
N GLY A 101 -20.65 -3.40 -13.06
CA GLY A 101 -20.02 -4.20 -14.12
C GLY A 101 -20.87 -5.30 -14.77
N GLN A 102 -22.13 -5.47 -14.37
CA GLN A 102 -23.06 -6.47 -14.96
C GLN A 102 -24.21 -5.78 -15.69
N ALA A 103 -23.93 -5.09 -16.79
CA ALA A 103 -24.97 -4.55 -17.67
C ALA A 103 -24.44 -4.31 -19.09
N ALA A 104 -23.78 -5.30 -19.70
CA ALA A 104 -23.53 -5.28 -21.14
C ALA A 104 -23.05 -6.65 -21.65
N ASP A 105 -23.90 -7.68 -21.57
CA ASP A 105 -23.90 -8.68 -22.63
C ASP A 105 -25.29 -9.33 -22.72
N THR A 106 -26.15 -8.71 -23.53
CA THR A 106 -27.33 -9.38 -24.08
C THR A 106 -27.27 -9.10 -25.57
N PRO A 107 -26.84 -10.06 -26.41
CA PRO A 107 -27.01 -9.90 -27.84
C PRO A 107 -28.52 -9.87 -28.16
N PRO A 108 -29.00 -8.92 -28.97
CA PRO A 108 -30.39 -8.91 -29.38
C PRO A 108 -30.64 -10.10 -30.32
N ALA A 109 -31.71 -10.84 -30.04
CA ALA A 109 -32.24 -11.87 -30.91
C ALA A 109 -32.43 -11.32 -32.33
N ALA A 110 -31.84 -12.00 -33.31
CA ALA A 110 -32.14 -11.83 -34.73
C ALA A 110 -32.83 -13.10 -35.24
N SER A 111 -34.10 -12.89 -35.60
CA SER A 111 -34.93 -13.52 -36.66
C SER A 111 -34.88 -15.02 -36.89
#